data_AF-A0A255QN98-F1
#
_entry.id   AF-A0A255QN98-F1
#
_cell.length_a   1.000
_cell.length_b   1.000
_cell.length_c   1.000
_cell.angle_alpha   90.00
_cell.angle_beta   90.00
_cell.angle_gamma   90.00
#
_symmetry.space_group_name_H-M   'P 1'
#
loop_
_entity.id
_entity.type
_entity.pdbx_description
1 polymer ?
#
loop_
_entity_poly.entity_id
_entity_poly.type
_entity_poly.pdbx_seq_one_letter_code
_entity_poly.pdbx_strand_id
1 'polypeptide(L)'
;MRAKVANYPGITVDLRKASLHVSAVDADSRCQATQTVELVDLPGLYSMQTASPEEDVAARSIRGELTGRLHEPPNAVVVVVDATNLSRTLVLASEILELKLTATIVGRLSS
;
A
#
# COMPACT_ATOMS: atom_id res chain seq x y z
N MET A 1 -2.61 5.89 18.36
CA MET A 1 -2.95 5.58 16.96
C MET A 1 -4.23 6.33 16.61
N ARG A 2 -4.22 7.23 15.62
CA ARG A 2 -5.45 7.88 15.12
C ARG A 2 -5.73 7.30 13.74
N ALA A 3 -6.75 6.44 13.66
CA ALA A 3 -7.26 5.96 12.39
C ALA A 3 -8.44 6.84 11.98
N LYS A 4 -8.45 7.32 10.73
CA LYS A 4 -9.59 8.04 10.16
C LYS A 4 -10.19 7.18 9.06
N VAL A 5 -11.49 6.93 9.16
CA VAL A 5 -12.28 6.20 8.15
C VAL A 5 -12.98 7.23 7.28
N ALA A 6 -12.83 7.10 5.97
CA ALA A 6 -13.57 7.84 4.94
C ALA A 6 -13.97 6.86 3.84
N ASN A 7 -14.70 7.30 2.81
CA ASN A 7 -14.94 6.48 1.62
C ASN A 7 -13.99 6.89 0.50
N TYR A 8 -13.58 5.94 -0.34
CA TYR A 8 -12.90 6.25 -1.59
C TYR A 8 -13.82 7.06 -2.53
N PRO A 9 -13.28 7.99 -3.35
CA PRO A 9 -14.08 8.76 -4.28
C PRO A 9 -14.85 7.85 -5.25
N GLY A 10 -16.18 7.86 -5.17
CA GLY A 10 -17.06 7.18 -6.12
C GLY A 10 -17.44 5.73 -5.79
N ILE A 11 -16.97 5.15 -4.68
CA ILE A 11 -17.35 3.79 -4.26
C ILE A 11 -17.55 3.69 -2.73
N THR A 12 -18.31 2.69 -2.28
CA THR A 12 -18.64 2.45 -0.86
C THR A 12 -17.53 1.72 -0.08
N VAL A 13 -16.29 1.74 -0.57
CA VAL A 13 -15.16 1.10 0.10
C VAL A 13 -14.58 2.03 1.15
N ASP A 14 -14.37 1.50 2.35
CA ASP A 14 -13.73 2.18 3.46
C ASP A 14 -12.26 2.48 3.14
N LEU A 15 -11.93 3.77 3.08
CA LEU A 15 -10.58 4.30 3.11
C LEU A 15 -10.11 4.38 4.56
N ARG A 16 -9.23 3.46 4.95
CA ARG A 16 -8.60 3.46 6.28
C ARG A 16 -7.22 4.10 6.19
N LYS A 17 -7.00 5.13 6.99
CA LYS A 17 -5.72 5.84 7.08
C LYS A 17 -5.19 5.87 8.50
N ALA A 18 -3.90 5.65 8.67
CA ALA A 18 -3.22 5.74 9.95
C ALA A 18 -1.94 6.58 9.82
N SER A 19 -1.73 7.51 10.74
CA SER A 19 -0.44 8.20 10.89
C SER A 19 0.42 7.45 11.90
N LEU A 20 1.62 7.06 11.47
CA LEU A 20 2.60 6.34 12.26
C LEU A 20 3.84 7.21 12.45
N HIS A 21 4.38 7.24 13.67
CA HIS A 21 5.68 7.82 13.94
C HIS A 21 6.70 6.68 13.95
N VAL A 22 7.55 6.64 12.94
CA VAL A 22 8.60 5.63 12.80
C VAL A 22 9.91 6.28 13.19
N SER A 23 10.56 5.77 14.24
CA SER A 23 11.92 6.17 14.57
C SER A 23 12.88 5.42 13.64
N ALA A 24 13.55 6.16 12.77
CA ALA A 24 14.66 5.62 12.01
C ALA A 24 15.77 5.24 12.99
N VAL A 25 16.15 3.97 12.98
CA VAL A 25 17.39 3.49 13.60
C VAL A 25 18.37 3.39 12.46
N ASP A 26 19.29 4.35 12.33
CA ASP A 26 20.42 4.16 11.42
C ASP A 26 21.31 3.04 11.97
N ALA A 27 21.93 2.25 11.08
CA ALA A 27 22.88 1.21 11.49
C ALA A 27 24.07 1.78 12.29
N ASP A 28 24.28 3.10 12.22
CA ASP A 28 25.39 3.83 12.83
C ASP A 28 25.02 4.55 14.14
N SER A 29 23.80 4.35 14.67
CA SER A 29 23.27 4.88 15.95
C SER A 29 23.38 6.40 16.16
N ARG A 30 23.64 7.21 15.12
CA ARG A 30 23.90 8.65 15.22
C ARG A 30 22.70 9.51 14.82
N CYS A 31 21.73 8.94 14.10
CA CYS A 31 20.55 9.66 13.66
C CYS A 31 19.27 8.99 14.16
N GLN A 32 18.77 9.44 15.32
CA GLN A 32 17.39 9.19 15.75
C GLN A 32 16.47 10.24 15.13
N ALA A 33 16.03 10.00 13.88
CA ALA A 33 15.01 10.82 13.25
C ALA A 33 13.65 10.14 13.40
N THR A 34 12.66 10.85 13.96
CA THR A 34 11.27 10.40 13.96
C THR A 34 10.61 10.89 12.68
N GLN A 35 10.35 9.99 11.73
CA GLN A 35 9.56 10.27 10.54
C GLN A 35 8.08 10.01 10.81
N THR A 36 7.22 10.90 10.31
CA THR A 36 5.78 10.64 10.26
C THR A 36 5.44 10.02 8.91
N VAL A 37 4.85 8.83 8.94
CA VAL A 37 4.42 8.08 7.76
C VAL A 37 2.90 8.00 7.76
N GLU A 38 2.26 8.31 6.63
CA GLU A 38 0.84 8.06 6.41
C GLU A 38 0.69 6.68 5.77
N LEU A 39 0.06 5.75 6.48
CA LEU A 39 -0.31 4.44 5.97
C LEU A 39 -1.75 4.51 5.46
N VAL A 40 -1.96 4.04 4.24
CA VAL A 40 -3.28 3.92 3.62
C VAL A 40 -3.54 2.44 3.33
N ASP A 41 -4.66 1.94 3.83
CA ASP A 41 -5.12 0.57 3.53
C ASP A 41 -5.85 0.57 2.19
N LEU A 42 -5.34 -0.20 1.24
CA LEU A 42 -5.97 -0.39 -0.06
C LEU A 42 -6.86 -1.64 -0.03
N PRO A 43 -7.98 -1.65 -0.76
CA PRO A 43 -8.73 -2.88 -0.97
C PRO A 43 -7.84 -3.94 -1.65
N GLY A 44 -8.19 -5.21 -1.45
CA GLY A 44 -7.43 -6.34 -1.99
C GLY A 44 -7.32 -6.25 -3.51
N LEU A 45 -6.10 -6.39 -4.01
CA LEU A 45 -5.79 -6.35 -5.44
C LEU A 45 -5.17 -7.69 -5.83
N TYR A 46 -5.68 -8.32 -6.90
CA TYR A 46 -5.08 -9.55 -7.43
C TYR A 46 -4.19 -9.31 -8.66
N SER A 47 -4.40 -8.22 -9.38
CA SER A 47 -3.55 -7.73 -10.48
C SER A 47 -3.78 -6.23 -10.67
N MET A 48 -2.78 -5.54 -11.22
CA MET A 48 -2.91 -4.16 -11.70
C MET A 48 -3.87 -4.04 -12.91
N GLN A 49 -4.23 -5.16 -13.55
CA GLN A 49 -5.36 -5.29 -14.47
C GLN A 49 -6.63 -5.59 -13.68
N THR A 50 -7.42 -4.56 -13.43
CA THR A 50 -8.51 -4.60 -12.46
C THR A 50 -9.76 -5.22 -13.04
N ALA A 51 -10.34 -6.18 -12.34
CA ALA A 51 -11.57 -6.87 -12.73
C ALA A 51 -12.82 -6.38 -11.96
N SER A 52 -12.62 -5.61 -10.88
CA SER A 52 -13.72 -5.05 -10.07
C SER A 52 -13.54 -3.55 -9.78
N PRO A 53 -14.62 -2.83 -9.41
CA PRO A 53 -14.53 -1.43 -9.01
C PRO A 53 -13.62 -1.19 -7.79
N GLU A 54 -13.54 -2.17 -6.89
CA GLU A 54 -12.69 -2.12 -5.70
C GLU A 54 -11.21 -2.20 -6.11
N GLU A 55 -10.90 -3.13 -7.03
CA GLU A 55 -9.56 -3.27 -7.61
C GLU A 55 -9.16 -2.03 -8.43
N ASP A 56 -10.08 -1.45 -9.21
CA ASP A 56 -9.84 -0.19 -9.95
C ASP A 56 -9.38 0.92 -9.01
N VAL A 57 -10.06 1.07 -7.88
CA VAL A 57 -9.69 2.09 -6.91
C VAL A 57 -8.34 1.83 -6.25
N ALA A 58 -8.01 0.57 -5.90
CA ALA A 58 -6.67 0.23 -5.40
C ALA A 58 -5.59 0.58 -6.44
N ALA A 59 -5.76 0.14 -7.69
CA ALA A 59 -4.78 0.35 -8.75
C ALA A 59 -4.60 1.83 -9.08
N ARG A 60 -5.69 2.59 -9.16
CA ARG A 60 -5.66 4.06 -9.34
C ARG A 60 -5.03 4.78 -8.16
N SER A 61 -5.25 4.31 -6.93
CA SER A 61 -4.57 4.88 -5.75
C SER A 61 -3.07 4.65 -5.79
N ILE A 62 -2.60 3.49 -6.27
CA ILE A 62 -1.17 3.20 -6.44
C ILE A 62 -0.57 4.08 -7.54
N ARG A 63 -1.31 4.33 -8.63
CA ARG A 63 -0.87 5.19 -9.73
C ARG A 63 -0.99 6.70 -9.46
N GLY A 64 -1.61 7.11 -8.35
CA GLY A 64 -1.88 8.52 -8.06
C GLY A 64 -2.97 9.15 -8.93
N GLU A 65 -3.89 8.34 -9.47
CA GLU A 65 -4.95 8.75 -10.40
C GLU A 65 -6.27 9.12 -9.69
N LEU A 66 -6.26 9.17 -8.36
CA LEU A 66 -7.41 9.56 -7.54
C LEU A 66 -7.34 11.06 -7.21
N THR A 67 -8.48 11.65 -6.86
CA THR A 67 -8.54 13.07 -6.48
C THR A 67 -8.30 13.27 -4.98
N GLY A 68 -8.02 14.50 -4.57
CA GLY A 68 -7.83 14.86 -3.16
C GLY A 68 -6.48 14.40 -2.60
N ARG A 69 -6.46 13.79 -1.42
CA ARG A 69 -5.21 13.39 -0.74
C ARG A 69 -4.54 12.14 -1.33
N LEU A 70 -5.08 11.57 -2.41
CA LEU A 70 -4.53 10.40 -3.12
C LEU A 70 -4.16 10.74 -4.58
N HIS A 71 -3.93 12.02 -4.86
CA HIS A 71 -3.56 12.53 -6.20
C HIS A 71 -2.08 12.39 -6.55
N GLU A 72 -1.28 11.92 -5.59
CA GLU A 72 0.13 11.62 -5.79
C GLU A 72 0.34 10.12 -5.58
N PRO A 73 1.21 9.48 -6.36
CA PRO A 73 1.58 8.09 -6.12
C PRO A 73 2.28 7.97 -4.75
N PRO A 74 2.11 6.84 -4.05
CA PRO A 74 2.73 6.63 -2.75
C PRO A 74 4.26 6.54 -2.90
N ASN A 75 5.01 7.00 -1.89
CA ASN A 75 6.47 6.87 -1.90
C ASN A 75 6.95 5.42 -1.84
N ALA A 76 6.13 4.55 -1.23
CA ALA A 76 6.38 3.12 -1.14
C ALA A 76 5.07 2.34 -1.08
N VAL A 77 5.11 1.08 -1.53
CA VAL A 77 3.99 0.14 -1.46
C VAL A 77 4.41 -1.08 -0.66
N VAL A 78 3.59 -1.50 0.29
CA VAL A 78 3.79 -2.76 1.02
C VAL A 78 2.91 -3.82 0.39
N VAL A 79 3.53 -4.81 -0.24
CA VAL A 79 2.81 -5.93 -0.88
C VAL A 79 2.81 -7.10 0.09
N VAL A 80 1.64 -7.45 0.60
CA VAL A 80 1.47 -8.63 1.47
C VAL A 80 1.29 -9.86 0.58
N VAL A 81 2.26 -10.78 0.65
CA VAL A 81 2.29 -12.02 -0.13
C VAL A 81 1.85 -13.19 0.74
N ASP A 82 0.90 -13.99 0.26
CA ASP A 82 0.51 -15.23 0.93
C ASP A 82 1.42 -16.38 0.46
N ALA A 83 2.16 -16.99 1.40
CA ALA A 83 3.08 -18.07 1.09
C ALA A 83 2.39 -19.32 0.52
N THR A 84 1.09 -19.49 0.77
CA THR A 84 0.29 -20.61 0.25
C THR A 84 -0.14 -20.43 -1.21
N ASN A 85 -0.10 -19.20 -1.72
CA ASN A 85 -0.53 -18.85 -3.09
C ASN A 85 0.50 -17.96 -3.80
N LEU A 86 1.77 -18.33 -3.62
CA LEU A 86 2.92 -17.52 -4.01
C LEU A 86 2.94 -17.17 -5.50
N SER A 87 2.57 -18.11 -6.38
CA SER A 87 2.53 -17.88 -7.83
C SER A 87 1.62 -16.73 -8.21
N ARG A 88 0.43 -16.64 -7.59
CA ARG A 88 -0.52 -15.56 -7.84
C ARG A 88 -0.03 -14.23 -7.27
N THR A 89 0.47 -14.21 -6.04
CA THR A 89 0.86 -12.93 -5.42
C THR A 89 2.20 -12.40 -5.95
N LEU A 90 3.07 -13.24 -6.49
CA LEU A 90 4.29 -12.81 -7.19
C LEU A 90 4.00 -12.09 -8.52
N VAL A 91 2.92 -12.45 -9.22
CA VAL A 91 2.51 -11.72 -10.44
C VAL A 91 2.18 -10.27 -10.08
N LEU A 92 1.33 -10.07 -9.07
CA LEU A 92 1.01 -8.73 -8.57
C LEU A 92 2.25 -7.96 -8.10
N ALA A 93 3.13 -8.62 -7.34
CA ALA A 93 4.36 -7.99 -6.87
C ALA A 93 5.26 -7.53 -8.04
N SER A 94 5.32 -8.33 -9.12
CA SER A 94 6.08 -7.99 -10.32
C SER A 94 5.49 -6.77 -11.03
N GLU A 95 4.16 -6.73 -11.22
CA GLU A 95 3.47 -5.58 -11.81
C GLU A 95 3.67 -4.28 -11.01
N ILE A 96 3.71 -4.37 -9.67
CA ILE A 96 3.98 -3.21 -8.80
C ILE A 96 5.44 -2.76 -8.90
N LEU A 97 6.39 -3.69 -8.99
CA LEU A 97 7.82 -3.37 -9.17
C LEU A 97 8.07 -2.64 -10.51
N GLU A 98 7.31 -2.96 -11.56
CA GLU A 98 7.39 -2.27 -12.85
C GLU A 98 6.99 -0.79 -12.77
N LEU A 99 6.18 -0.40 -11.77
CA LEU A 99 5.78 1.00 -11.53
C LEU A 99 6.92 1.87 -10.97
N LYS A 100 8.12 1.29 -10.75
CA LYS A 100 9.30 1.96 -10.18
C LYS A 100 9.06 2.55 -8.78
N LEU A 101 8.05 2.05 -8.08
CA LEU A 101 7.79 2.37 -6.69
C LEU A 101 8.69 1.54 -5.78
N THR A 102 9.06 2.09 -4.62
CA THR A 102 9.75 1.29 -3.60
C THR A 102 8.77 0.26 -3.04
N ALA A 103 8.95 -1.02 -3.36
CA ALA A 103 8.06 -2.08 -2.92
C ALA A 103 8.73 -2.97 -1.87
N THR A 104 8.03 -3.22 -0.75
CA THR A 104 8.46 -4.19 0.27
C THR A 104 7.49 -5.35 0.29
N ILE A 105 8.00 -6.57 0.13
CA ILE A 105 7.20 -7.81 0.18
C ILE A 105 7.17 -8.34 1.60
N VAL A 106 5.98 -8.55 2.15
CA VAL A 106 5.77 -9.14 3.48
C VAL A 106 5.07 -10.48 3.32
N GLY A 107 5.74 -11.57 3.69
CA GLY A 107 5.17 -12.92 3.65
C GLY A 107 4.22 -13.17 4.83
N ARG A 108 3.01 -13.66 4.55
CA ARG A 108 2.12 -14.24 5.56
C ARG A 108 2.31 -15.75 5.59
N LEU A 109 2.73 -16.27 6.73
CA LEU A 109 2.77 -17.71 7.02
C LEU A 109 1.44 -18.09 7.70
N SER A 110 0.67 -18.96 7.07
CA SER A 110 -0.51 -19.58 7.70
C SER A 110 -0.04 -20.74 8.59
N SER A 111 -0.34 -20.65 9.89
CA SER A 111 -0.09 -21.70 10.90
C SER A 111 -1.06 -22.86 10.80
#